data_AF-A0A2S2E505-F1
#
_entry.id   AF-A0A2S2E505-F1
#
_cell.length_a   1.000
_cell.length_b   1.000
_cell.length_c   1.000
_cell.angle_alpha   90.00
_cell.angle_beta   90.00
_cell.angle_gamma   90.00
#
_symmetry.space_group_name_H-M   'P 1'
#
loop_
_entity.id
_entity.type
_entity.pdbx_description
1 polymer ?
#
loop_
_entity_poly.entity_id
_entity_poly.type
_entity_poly.pdbx_seq_one_letter_code
_entity_poly.pdbx_strand_id
1 'polypeptide(L)' 'MKVVLVSVAIFISGCSTQSPVWKQVAGNALGNASGQTISYNGSRCVSIRQSCPAHLYSEWQQAHGELACSCDNDRD' A
#
# COMPACT_ATOMS: atom_id res chain seq x y z
N MET A 1 18.50 41.91 14.49
CA MET A 1 18.39 40.69 13.65
C MET A 1 18.55 39.47 14.55
N LYS A 2 17.46 38.93 15.09
CA LYS A 2 17.49 37.80 16.05
C LYS A 2 16.15 37.07 16.22
N VAL A 3 15.06 37.63 15.69
CA VAL A 3 13.70 37.07 15.76
C VAL A 3 13.23 36.35 14.49
N VAL A 4 14.02 36.39 13.40
CA VAL A 4 13.65 35.77 12.11
C VAL A 4 13.99 34.27 12.06
N LEU A 5 14.93 33.81 12.90
CA LEU A 5 15.38 32.40 12.92
C LEU A 5 14.41 31.45 13.64
N VAL A 6 13.52 31.96 14.49
CA VAL A 6 12.60 31.12 15.29
C VAL A 6 11.38 30.67 14.50
N SER A 7 10.99 31.42 13.46
CA SER A 7 9.78 31.15 12.66
C SER A 7 9.88 29.88 11.80
N VAL A 8 11.09 29.46 11.42
CA VAL A 8 11.31 28.30 10.54
C VAL A 8 11.22 26.96 11.27
N ALA A 9 11.52 26.93 12.58
CA ALA A 9 11.53 25.70 13.36
C ALA A 9 10.11 25.17 13.70
N ILE A 10 9.07 26.01 13.60
CA ILE A 10 7.69 25.66 13.96
C ILE A 10 6.95 24.99 12.78
N PHE A 11 7.47 25.08 11.55
CA PHE A 11 6.81 24.50 10.37
C PHE A 11 7.08 23.00 10.16
N ILE A 12 8.01 22.39 10.92
CA ILE A 12 8.40 20.98 10.70
C ILE A 12 7.68 19.98 11.61
N SER A 13 6.91 20.44 12.61
CA SER A 13 6.13 19.59 13.51
C SER A 13 4.73 19.22 12.98
N GLY A 14 4.40 19.65 11.76
CA GLY A 14 3.06 19.50 11.17
C GLY A 14 2.83 18.29 10.26
N CYS A 15 3.79 17.36 10.09
CA CYS A 15 3.56 16.16 9.25
C CYS A 15 2.83 15.05 10.04
N SER A 16 1.74 15.38 10.72
CA SER A 16 0.82 14.41 11.31
C SER A 16 -0.47 14.37 10.53
N THR A 17 -0.37 13.95 9.27
CA THR A 17 -1.55 13.51 8.51
C THR A 17 -1.17 12.19 7.86
N GLN A 18 -1.36 11.12 8.63
CA GLN A 18 -1.35 9.76 8.13
C GLN A 18 -2.57 9.58 7.24
N SER A 19 -2.48 10.10 6.02
CA SER A 19 -3.50 9.97 4.98
C SER A 19 -3.63 8.49 4.61
N PRO A 20 -4.81 7.85 4.72
CA PRO A 20 -4.99 6.45 4.33
C PRO A 20 -4.77 6.21 2.84
N VAL A 21 -4.76 7.29 2.04
CA VAL A 21 -4.51 7.28 0.58
C VAL A 21 -3.13 6.71 0.23
N TRP A 22 -2.12 6.90 1.09
CA TRP A 22 -0.78 6.39 0.81
C TRP A 22 -0.71 4.87 0.79
N LYS A 23 -1.52 4.17 1.59
CA LYS A 23 -1.53 2.70 1.60
C LYS A 23 -2.06 2.13 0.28
N GLN A 24 -3.09 2.75 -0.30
CA GLN A 24 -3.62 2.33 -1.61
C GLN A 24 -2.64 2.66 -2.74
N VAL A 25 -2.02 3.84 -2.73
CA VAL A 25 -1.07 4.23 -3.78
C VAL A 25 0.23 3.43 -3.68
N ALA A 26 0.74 3.17 -2.47
CA ALA A 26 1.95 2.39 -2.28
C ALA A 26 1.78 0.96 -2.80
N GLY A 27 0.69 0.27 -2.48
CA GLY A 27 0.53 -1.10 -2.98
C GLY A 27 0.21 -1.21 -4.47
N ASN A 28 -0.46 -0.22 -5.06
CA ASN A 28 -0.59 -0.15 -6.52
C ASN A 28 0.76 0.12 -7.21
N ALA A 29 1.60 1.00 -6.65
CA ALA A 29 2.91 1.32 -7.22
C ALA A 29 3.92 0.19 -7.01
N LEU A 30 3.91 -0.47 -5.84
CA LEU A 30 4.76 -1.63 -5.58
C LEU A 30 4.39 -2.81 -6.48
N GLY A 31 3.09 -3.15 -6.58
CA GLY A 31 2.64 -4.25 -7.43
C GLY A 31 2.98 -4.05 -8.91
N ASN A 32 2.83 -2.83 -9.42
CA ASN A 32 3.11 -2.54 -10.82
C ASN A 32 4.62 -2.55 -11.15
N ALA A 33 5.49 -2.27 -10.18
CA ALA A 33 6.95 -2.32 -10.34
C ALA A 33 7.51 -3.75 -10.18
N SER A 34 6.93 -4.55 -9.27
CA SER A 34 7.32 -5.94 -9.07
C SER A 34 6.65 -6.91 -10.06
N GLY A 35 5.68 -6.45 -10.86
CA GLY A 35 4.83 -7.31 -11.69
C GLY A 35 3.81 -8.10 -10.87
N GLN A 36 3.75 -7.89 -9.55
CA GLN A 36 2.83 -8.59 -8.67
C GLN A 36 1.48 -7.88 -8.66
N THR A 37 0.40 -8.61 -8.88
CA THR A 37 -0.95 -8.03 -8.81
C THR A 37 -1.40 -8.01 -7.37
N ILE A 38 -1.42 -6.84 -6.72
CA ILE A 38 -1.89 -6.67 -5.34
C ILE A 38 -3.25 -5.97 -5.35
N SER A 39 -4.21 -6.50 -4.58
CA SER A 39 -5.51 -5.87 -4.36
C SER A 39 -5.85 -5.80 -2.87
N TYR A 40 -6.25 -4.62 -2.41
CA TYR A 40 -6.76 -4.38 -1.05
C TYR A 40 -8.29 -4.40 -1.00
N ASN A 41 -8.92 -5.04 -1.99
CA ASN A 41 -10.36 -5.17 -2.06
C ASN A 41 -10.70 -6.65 -2.07
N GLY A 42 -11.25 -7.14 -0.97
CA GLY A 42 -11.60 -8.56 -0.79
C GLY A 42 -12.51 -9.10 -1.90
N SER A 43 -13.38 -8.28 -2.46
CA SER A 43 -14.28 -8.66 -3.56
C SER A 43 -13.51 -9.02 -4.84
N ARG A 44 -12.33 -8.44 -5.05
CA ARG A 44 -11.46 -8.74 -6.21
C ARG A 44 -10.60 -9.99 -6.01
N CYS A 45 -10.42 -10.44 -4.76
CA CYS A 45 -9.59 -11.57 -4.44
C CYS A 45 -10.10 -12.88 -5.01
N VAL A 46 -11.43 -13.04 -5.13
CA VAL A 46 -12.02 -14.21 -5.80
C VAL A 46 -11.58 -14.30 -7.26
N SER A 47 -11.62 -13.19 -7.99
CA SER A 47 -11.19 -13.15 -9.39
C SER A 47 -9.68 -13.40 -9.52
N ILE A 48 -8.86 -12.78 -8.66
CA ILE A 48 -7.41 -12.95 -8.67
C ILE A 48 -7.04 -14.41 -8.35
N ARG A 49 -7.69 -15.01 -7.36
CA ARG A 49 -7.49 -16.42 -6.98
C ARG A 49 -7.82 -17.39 -8.11
N GLN A 50 -8.81 -17.08 -8.94
CA GLN A 50 -9.17 -17.91 -10.10
C GLN A 50 -8.15 -17.80 -11.24
N SER A 51 -7.53 -16.64 -11.41
CA SER A 51 -6.54 -16.39 -12.46
C SER A 51 -5.09 -16.67 -12.05
N CYS A 52 -4.81 -16.80 -10.75
CA CYS A 52 -3.47 -16.95 -10.20
C CYS A 52 -3.17 -18.42 -9.85
N PRO A 53 -1.96 -18.94 -10.17
CA PRO A 53 -1.51 -20.22 -9.67
C PRO A 53 -1.55 -20.25 -8.14
N ALA A 54 -2.05 -21.35 -7.56
CA ALA A 54 -2.24 -21.45 -6.11
C ALA A 54 -0.96 -21.24 -5.28
N HIS A 55 0.22 -21.53 -5.85
CA HIS A 55 1.51 -21.34 -5.20
C HIS A 55 2.02 -19.89 -5.23
N LEU A 56 1.45 -19.04 -6.09
CA LEU A 56 1.78 -17.60 -6.20
C LEU A 56 0.71 -16.71 -5.57
N TYR A 57 -0.42 -17.30 -5.16
CA TYR A 57 -1.51 -16.58 -4.53
C TYR A 57 -1.27 -16.45 -3.02
N SER A 58 -1.42 -15.25 -2.49
CA SER A 58 -1.41 -14.97 -1.06
C SER A 58 -2.59 -14.09 -0.68
N GLU A 59 -3.16 -14.34 0.50
CA GLU A 59 -4.30 -13.60 1.03
C GLU A 59 -4.09 -13.34 2.51
N TRP A 60 -4.40 -12.13 2.96
CA TRP A 60 -4.23 -11.74 4.36
C TRP A 60 -5.29 -10.74 4.78
N GLN A 61 -5.58 -10.71 6.08
CA GLN A 61 -6.51 -9.77 6.67
C GLN A 61 -5.80 -8.45 7.02
N GLN A 62 -6.40 -7.33 6.64
CA GLN A 62 -5.88 -5.99 6.91
C GLN A 62 -6.27 -5.51 8.31
N ALA A 63 -5.58 -4.48 8.81
CA ALA A 63 -5.82 -3.90 10.13
C ALA A 63 -7.25 -3.38 10.36
N HIS A 64 -8.02 -3.13 9.29
CA HIS A 64 -9.42 -2.68 9.34
C HIS A 64 -10.43 -3.82 9.15
N GLY A 65 -9.98 -5.08 9.14
CA GLY A 65 -10.83 -6.26 8.91
C GLY A 65 -11.10 -6.57 7.43
N GLU A 66 -10.67 -5.70 6.52
CA GLU A 66 -10.77 -5.92 5.07
C GLU A 66 -9.79 -7.00 4.60
N LEU A 67 -10.17 -7.75 3.56
CA LEU A 67 -9.34 -8.81 2.99
C LEU A 67 -8.50 -8.24 1.85
N ALA A 68 -7.20 -8.54 1.86
CA ALA A 68 -6.28 -8.21 0.79
C ALA A 68 -5.67 -9.48 0.20
N CYS A 69 -5.28 -9.41 -1.06
CA CYS A 69 -4.68 -10.51 -1.79
C CYS A 69 -3.59 -10.03 -2.74
N SER A 70 -2.67 -10.94 -3.05
CA SER A 70 -1.65 -10.75 -4.06
C SER A 70 -1.54 -12.00 -4.94
N CYS A 71 -1.20 -11.77 -6.19
CA CYS A 71 -0.68 -12.79 -7.09
C CYS A 71 0.75 -12.39 -7.45
N ASP A 72 1.70 -13.24 -7.07
CA ASP A 72 3.08 -13.09 -7.48
C ASP A 72 3.27 -13.52 -8.93
N ASN A 73 4.33 -13.03 -9.58
CA ASN A 73 4.79 -13.57 -10.85
C ASN A 73 6.08 -14.30 -10.57
N ASP A 74 6.14 -15.58 -10.95
CA ASP A 74 7.36 -16.38 -10.88
C ASP A 74 8.44 -15.67 -11.72
N ARG A 75 9.38 -15.01 -11.04
CA ARG A 75 10.59 -14.45 -11.64
C ARG A 75 11.66 -15.53 -11.56
N ASP A 76 11.73 -16.35 -12.59
CA ASP A 76 12.96 -17.05 -13.00
C ASP A 76 14.05 -16.05 -13.40
#